data_AF-A0A9P0AA53-F1
#
_entry.id   AF-A0A9P0AA53-F1
#
_cell.length_a   1.000
_cell.length_b   1.000
_cell.length_c   1.000
_cell.angle_alpha   90.00
_cell.angle_beta   90.00
_cell.angle_gamma   90.00
#
_symmetry.space_group_name_H-M   'P 1'
#
loop_
_entity.id
_entity.type
_entity.pdbx_description
1 polymer ?
#
loop_
_entity_poly.entity_id
_entity_poly.type
_entity_poly.pdbx_seq_one_letter_code
_entity_poly.pdbx_strand_id
1 'polypeptide(L)'
;MKFYNRFVSLFLTVRLVKLTEVPFTSTQNVKMKDVLLKDPIELEEDLKYWKIIPDLLKEAPKQPMQAWWLDGGWTGTEAIFGNEINDPEITAEEPFWLEWKTNNDTFHTMMMVGIDEKPKKYTTFKEKQYWIIVNIKGFDFLAGEYLTEYMGPDPPENKGLLRYVFLVYRQPDKLKFKEKKISSRKDIYRTNFSSKAFADKYNLGKPMAINFFRARFEY
;
A
#
# COMPACT_ATOMS: atom_id res chain seq x y z
N MET A 1 -28.20 -4.65 20.75
CA MET A 1 -28.55 -3.37 20.10
C MET A 1 -27.80 -2.16 20.71
N LYS A 2 -26.46 -2.27 20.87
CA LYS A 2 -25.58 -1.18 21.36
C LYS A 2 -24.30 -0.98 20.52
N PHE A 3 -24.03 -1.86 19.56
CA PHE A 3 -22.82 -1.79 18.71
C PHE A 3 -22.98 -0.95 17.44
N TYR A 4 -24.21 -0.69 16.99
CA TYR A 4 -24.46 0.03 15.74
C TYR A 4 -24.28 1.57 15.86
N ASN A 5 -24.44 2.12 17.07
CA ASN A 5 -24.36 3.57 17.31
C ASN A 5 -22.93 4.12 17.46
N ARG A 6 -21.91 3.26 17.63
CA ARG A 6 -20.51 3.71 17.74
C ARG A 6 -19.87 3.98 16.37
N PHE A 7 -20.30 3.27 15.34
CA PHE A 7 -19.78 3.46 13.98
C PHE A 7 -20.32 4.73 13.33
N VAL A 8 -21.63 5.00 13.42
CA VAL A 8 -22.23 6.21 12.81
C VAL A 8 -21.69 7.50 13.44
N SER A 9 -21.37 7.49 14.74
CA SER A 9 -20.74 8.62 15.44
C SER A 9 -19.29 8.86 15.03
N LEU A 10 -18.58 7.83 14.57
CA LEU A 10 -17.21 7.93 14.04
C LEU A 10 -17.22 8.42 12.57
N PHE A 11 -18.22 8.00 11.77
CA PHE A 11 -18.35 8.41 10.37
C PHE A 11 -18.64 9.92 10.19
N LEU A 12 -19.37 10.56 11.11
CA LEU A 12 -19.59 12.00 11.07
C LEU A 12 -18.36 12.81 11.51
N THR A 13 -17.54 12.28 12.42
CA THR A 13 -16.31 12.92 12.86
C THR A 13 -15.21 12.85 11.79
N VAL A 14 -15.11 11.76 11.01
CA VAL A 14 -14.14 11.67 9.89
C VAL A 14 -14.34 12.78 8.84
N ARG A 15 -15.59 13.19 8.55
CA ARG A 15 -15.86 14.28 7.60
C ARG A 15 -15.56 15.68 8.16
N LEU A 16 -15.69 15.87 9.47
CA LEU A 16 -15.40 17.14 10.14
C LEU A 16 -13.91 17.32 10.43
N VAL A 17 -13.20 16.25 10.82
CA VAL A 17 -11.73 16.27 10.99
C VAL A 17 -11.03 16.58 9.66
N LYS A 18 -11.54 16.07 8.53
CA LYS A 18 -11.04 16.40 7.17
C LYS A 18 -11.09 17.91 6.82
N LEU A 19 -11.85 18.74 7.55
CA LEU A 19 -12.01 20.18 7.26
C LEU A 19 -11.24 21.10 8.20
N THR A 20 -10.78 20.63 9.36
CA THR A 20 -10.19 21.52 10.36
C THR A 20 -8.77 21.16 10.79
N GLU A 21 -8.30 19.94 10.57
CA GLU A 21 -6.94 19.55 10.95
C GLU A 21 -6.30 18.72 9.84
N VAL A 22 -5.26 19.30 9.21
CA VAL A 22 -4.22 18.50 8.55
C VAL A 22 -3.73 17.51 9.62
N PRO A 23 -3.67 16.18 9.37
CA PRO A 23 -3.14 15.27 10.36
C PRO A 23 -1.78 15.80 10.79
N PHE A 24 -1.62 15.89 12.11
CA PHE A 24 -0.37 16.31 12.73
C PHE A 24 0.73 15.39 12.21
N THR A 25 1.45 15.85 11.19
CA THR A 25 2.67 15.19 10.74
C THR A 25 3.55 15.07 11.97
N SER A 26 4.22 13.93 12.11
CA SER A 26 4.92 13.38 13.28
C SER A 26 6.09 14.22 13.82
N THR A 27 5.97 15.54 13.87
CA THR A 27 7.00 16.50 14.27
C THR A 27 7.19 16.63 15.78
N GLN A 28 6.70 15.69 16.60
CA GLN A 28 7.10 15.60 18.01
C GLN A 28 7.82 14.32 18.43
N ASN A 29 8.23 13.48 17.47
CA ASN A 29 9.31 12.52 17.71
C ASN A 29 10.52 12.90 16.85
N VAL A 30 11.45 13.65 17.45
CA VAL A 30 12.72 14.14 16.87
C VAL A 30 13.63 13.00 16.31
N LYS A 31 13.24 11.73 16.49
CA LYS A 31 13.96 10.54 16.02
C LYS A 31 13.39 9.85 14.77
N MET A 32 12.17 10.16 14.31
CA MET A 32 11.66 9.61 13.04
C MET A 32 11.59 10.74 12.01
N LYS A 33 12.48 10.70 11.02
CA LYS A 33 12.32 11.51 9.81
C LYS A 33 10.98 11.14 9.19
N ASP A 34 10.16 12.13 8.86
CA ASP A 34 8.91 11.96 8.13
C ASP A 34 9.16 11.11 6.87
N VAL A 35 8.40 10.02 6.70
CA VAL A 35 8.50 9.08 5.58
C VAL A 35 8.41 9.81 4.24
N LEU A 36 7.60 10.86 4.16
CA LEU A 36 7.40 11.64 2.93
C LEU A 36 8.61 12.52 2.57
N LEU A 37 9.55 12.71 3.50
CA LEU A 37 10.77 13.51 3.32
C LEU A 37 12.00 12.65 3.03
N LYS A 38 11.85 11.34 2.81
CA LYS A 38 12.98 10.46 2.49
C LYS A 38 13.71 10.94 1.22
N ASP A 39 15.03 11.06 1.32
CA ASP A 39 15.86 11.47 0.20
C ASP A 39 15.81 10.43 -0.94
N PRO A 40 15.71 10.83 -2.22
CA PRO A 40 15.64 9.88 -3.33
C PRO A 40 16.84 8.93 -3.46
N ILE A 41 18.04 9.36 -3.05
CA ILE A 41 19.25 8.52 -3.08
C ILE A 41 19.14 7.48 -1.96
N GLU A 42 18.84 7.89 -0.74
CA GLU A 42 18.60 6.97 0.39
C GLU A 42 17.47 5.98 0.07
N LEU A 43 16.40 6.43 -0.61
CA LEU A 43 15.31 5.57 -1.08
C LEU A 43 15.82 4.52 -2.07
N GLU A 44 16.58 4.92 -3.09
CA GLU A 44 17.12 3.98 -4.06
C GLU A 44 18.08 2.96 -3.42
N GLU A 45 18.88 3.38 -2.44
CA GLU A 45 19.75 2.50 -1.66
C GLU A 45 18.95 1.43 -0.90
N ASP A 46 17.88 1.81 -0.20
CA ASP A 46 17.01 0.85 0.49
C ASP A 46 16.32 -0.13 -0.48
N LEU A 47 15.84 0.38 -1.63
CA LEU A 47 15.21 -0.47 -2.65
C LEU A 47 16.19 -1.51 -3.22
N LYS A 48 17.46 -1.15 -3.38
CA LYS A 48 18.53 -2.07 -3.80
C LYS A 48 18.91 -3.03 -2.68
N TYR A 49 19.07 -2.54 -1.46
CA TYR A 49 19.44 -3.34 -0.29
C TYR A 49 18.43 -4.47 -0.03
N TRP A 50 17.14 -4.15 -0.07
CA TRP A 50 16.04 -5.10 0.13
C TRP A 50 15.63 -5.86 -1.14
N LYS A 51 16.40 -5.70 -2.23
CA LYS A 51 16.18 -6.36 -3.53
C LYS A 51 14.81 -6.09 -4.14
N ILE A 52 14.13 -5.00 -3.79
CA ILE A 52 12.96 -4.53 -4.54
C ILE A 52 13.39 -4.22 -5.98
N ILE A 53 14.60 -3.67 -6.11
CA ILE A 53 15.37 -3.68 -7.35
C ILE A 53 16.43 -4.79 -7.22
N PRO A 54 16.50 -5.79 -8.12
CA PRO A 54 15.80 -5.86 -9.42
C PRO A 54 14.52 -6.70 -9.41
N ASP A 55 14.11 -7.29 -8.28
CA ASP A 55 13.11 -8.36 -8.28
C ASP A 55 11.72 -7.89 -8.76
N LEU A 56 11.34 -6.64 -8.43
CA LEU A 56 10.07 -6.03 -8.82
C LEU A 56 10.28 -4.90 -9.82
N LEU A 57 11.24 -4.01 -9.55
CA LEU A 57 11.46 -2.79 -10.31
C LEU A 57 12.84 -2.79 -10.99
N LYS A 58 12.93 -2.14 -12.15
CA LYS A 58 14.19 -1.90 -12.84
C LYS A 58 14.88 -0.61 -12.43
N GLU A 59 14.10 0.36 -11.96
CA GLU A 59 14.56 1.67 -11.53
C GLU A 59 13.73 2.15 -10.34
N ALA A 60 14.33 3.02 -9.52
CA ALA A 60 13.69 3.56 -8.34
C ALA A 60 12.63 4.61 -8.69
N PRO A 61 11.43 4.55 -8.09
CA PRO A 61 10.50 5.67 -8.04
C PRO A 61 11.15 6.87 -7.36
N LYS A 62 10.77 8.08 -7.77
CA LYS A 62 11.39 9.32 -7.29
C LYS A 62 10.84 9.80 -5.94
N GLN A 63 9.77 9.18 -5.45
CA GLN A 63 9.06 9.67 -4.28
C GLN A 63 8.78 8.53 -3.30
N PRO A 64 8.82 8.81 -1.99
CA PRO A 64 8.23 7.94 -0.98
C PRO A 64 6.70 8.03 -1.01
N MET A 65 6.04 7.04 -0.41
CA MET A 65 4.65 7.14 0.02
C MET A 65 4.52 6.66 1.47
N GLN A 66 3.53 7.17 2.19
CA GLN A 66 3.25 6.82 3.58
C GLN A 66 2.11 5.81 3.66
N ALA A 67 2.29 4.75 4.44
CA ALA A 67 1.23 3.82 4.82
C ALA A 67 1.26 3.63 6.34
N TRP A 68 0.16 4.00 7.00
CA TRP A 68 0.08 4.05 8.45
C TRP A 68 -1.21 3.38 8.96
N TRP A 69 -1.06 2.49 9.94
CA TRP A 69 -2.12 1.72 10.58
C TRP A 69 -2.34 2.21 12.02
N LEU A 70 -3.58 2.06 12.48
CA LEU A 70 -3.91 2.20 13.89
C LEU A 70 -3.54 0.91 14.62
N ASP A 71 -2.81 1.03 15.73
CA ASP A 71 -2.39 -0.10 16.58
C ASP A 71 -2.97 0.00 18.00
N GLY A 72 -3.97 0.88 18.21
CA GLY A 72 -4.53 1.18 19.53
C GLY A 72 -3.65 2.08 20.40
N GLY A 73 -2.44 2.43 19.96
CA GLY A 73 -1.55 3.41 20.57
C GLY A 73 -1.69 4.82 19.97
N TRP A 74 -0.96 5.77 20.55
CA TRP A 74 -0.94 7.17 20.10
C TRP A 74 -0.07 7.39 18.86
N THR A 75 0.85 6.47 18.55
CA THR A 75 1.84 6.62 17.47
C THR A 75 1.45 5.88 16.20
N GLY A 76 0.62 4.83 16.31
CA GLY A 76 0.34 3.92 15.21
C GLY A 76 1.58 3.19 14.70
N THR A 77 1.37 2.38 13.67
CA THR A 77 2.42 1.58 13.02
C THR A 77 2.54 2.00 11.56
N GLU A 78 3.78 2.27 11.11
CA GLU A 78 4.05 2.79 9.77
C GLU A 78 4.96 1.85 8.97
N ALA A 79 4.75 1.77 7.66
CA ALA A 79 5.74 1.17 6.76
C ALA A 79 6.93 2.13 6.57
N ILE A 80 8.14 1.64 6.81
CA ILE A 80 9.39 2.40 6.77
C ILE A 80 10.44 1.60 5.99
N PHE A 81 10.23 1.50 4.67
CA PHE A 81 11.22 1.01 3.69
C PHE A 81 11.94 -0.29 4.10
N GLY A 82 11.17 -1.28 4.54
CA GLY A 82 11.67 -2.61 4.90
C GLY A 82 11.70 -2.91 6.40
N ASN A 83 11.13 -2.07 7.25
CA ASN A 83 10.83 -2.48 8.63
C ASN A 83 9.93 -3.73 8.69
N GLU A 84 9.94 -4.39 9.85
CA GLU A 84 9.11 -5.57 10.11
C GLU A 84 7.80 -5.16 10.78
N ILE A 85 6.69 -5.64 10.24
CA ILE A 85 5.35 -5.47 10.81
C ILE A 85 4.72 -6.87 10.85
N ASN A 86 4.84 -7.54 12.00
CA ASN A 86 4.47 -8.95 12.16
C ASN A 86 3.16 -9.15 12.93
N ASP A 87 2.65 -8.11 13.59
CA ASP A 87 1.38 -8.19 14.30
C ASP A 87 0.22 -8.28 13.29
N PRO A 88 -0.48 -9.43 13.23
CA PRO A 88 -1.56 -9.63 12.29
C PRO A 88 -2.80 -8.81 12.65
N GLU A 89 -2.97 -8.38 13.91
CA GLU A 89 -4.11 -7.54 14.32
C GLU A 89 -3.95 -6.12 13.78
N ILE A 90 -2.72 -5.58 13.79
CA ILE A 90 -2.42 -4.24 13.26
C ILE A 90 -2.71 -4.16 11.76
N THR A 91 -2.33 -5.20 11.02
CA THR A 91 -2.43 -5.21 9.54
C THR A 91 -3.63 -6.01 9.01
N ALA A 92 -4.54 -6.42 9.89
CA ALA A 92 -5.77 -7.13 9.54
C ALA A 92 -6.67 -6.32 8.59
N GLU A 93 -6.72 -5.00 8.81
CA GLU A 93 -7.50 -4.03 8.01
C GLU A 93 -6.55 -3.12 7.22
N GLU A 94 -7.10 -2.40 6.23
CA GLU A 94 -6.29 -1.47 5.44
C GLU A 94 -5.64 -0.36 6.29
N PRO A 95 -4.51 0.21 5.84
CA PRO A 95 -3.95 1.41 6.44
C PRO A 95 -5.01 2.48 6.69
N PHE A 96 -4.99 3.07 7.87
CA PHE A 96 -5.85 4.22 8.20
C PHE A 96 -5.49 5.44 7.35
N TRP A 97 -4.21 5.61 7.05
CA TRP A 97 -3.70 6.72 6.26
C TRP A 97 -2.78 6.25 5.14
N LEU A 98 -3.01 6.81 3.94
CA LEU A 98 -2.12 6.72 2.80
C LEU A 98 -1.83 8.11 2.27
N GLU A 99 -0.57 8.42 2.00
CA GLU A 99 -0.20 9.71 1.44
C GLU A 99 1.00 9.60 0.50
N TRP A 100 1.01 10.44 -0.54
CA TRP A 100 2.15 10.68 -1.41
C TRP A 100 2.03 12.08 -1.99
N LYS A 101 3.16 12.64 -2.42
CA LYS A 101 3.20 13.99 -2.97
C LYS A 101 2.48 14.05 -4.33
N THR A 102 1.32 14.71 -4.37
CA THR A 102 0.56 14.84 -5.62
C THR A 102 -0.35 16.07 -5.67
N ASN A 103 -0.88 16.35 -6.86
CA ASN A 103 -1.87 17.40 -7.08
C ASN A 103 -3.29 16.84 -6.90
N ASN A 104 -4.17 17.61 -6.26
CA ASN A 104 -5.54 17.19 -5.95
C ASN A 104 -6.40 16.82 -7.17
N ASP A 105 -6.06 17.30 -8.37
CA ASP A 105 -6.83 17.02 -9.60
C ASP A 105 -6.26 15.89 -10.46
N THR A 106 -5.29 15.14 -9.95
CA THR A 106 -4.70 14.02 -10.68
C THR A 106 -5.24 12.68 -10.19
N PHE A 107 -5.39 11.73 -11.11
CA PHE A 107 -5.85 10.37 -10.81
C PHE A 107 -4.67 9.43 -10.62
N HIS A 108 -4.80 8.50 -9.68
CA HIS A 108 -3.76 7.53 -9.36
C HIS A 108 -4.30 6.11 -9.27
N THR A 109 -3.41 5.17 -9.51
CA THR A 109 -3.57 3.76 -9.15
C THR A 109 -2.57 3.43 -8.05
N MET A 110 -3.04 2.87 -6.94
CA MET A 110 -2.20 2.32 -5.88
C MET A 110 -2.37 0.80 -5.86
N MET A 111 -1.24 0.09 -5.79
CA MET A 111 -1.19 -1.36 -5.67
C MET A 111 -0.33 -1.75 -4.47
N MET A 112 -0.83 -2.67 -3.63
CA MET A 112 -0.03 -3.43 -2.68
C MET A 112 0.19 -4.83 -3.24
N VAL A 113 1.45 -5.22 -3.43
CA VAL A 113 1.84 -6.53 -3.98
C VAL A 113 2.86 -7.24 -3.10
N GLY A 114 2.70 -8.55 -2.94
CA GLY A 114 3.75 -9.41 -2.38
C GLY A 114 4.60 -9.98 -3.50
N ILE A 115 5.93 -10.02 -3.32
CA ILE A 115 6.89 -10.37 -4.39
C ILE A 115 7.66 -11.67 -4.15
N ASP A 116 7.37 -12.35 -3.03
CA ASP A 116 8.08 -13.56 -2.58
C ASP A 116 7.26 -14.83 -2.75
N GLU A 117 6.19 -14.78 -3.55
CA GLU A 117 5.40 -15.99 -3.81
C GLU A 117 6.22 -17.04 -4.53
N LYS A 118 6.04 -18.30 -4.11
CA LYS A 118 6.65 -19.42 -4.81
C LYS A 118 5.99 -19.53 -6.19
N PRO A 119 6.77 -19.56 -7.28
CA PRO A 119 6.20 -19.87 -8.58
C PRO A 119 5.57 -21.27 -8.52
N LYS A 120 4.29 -21.36 -8.83
CA LYS A 120 3.61 -22.64 -9.06
C LYS A 120 4.07 -23.16 -10.42
N LYS A 121 3.95 -24.47 -10.66
CA LYS A 121 4.43 -25.17 -11.87
C LYS A 121 4.03 -24.52 -13.21
N TYR A 122 2.98 -23.68 -13.23
CA TYR A 122 2.45 -23.00 -14.42
C TYR A 122 2.22 -21.49 -14.23
N THR A 123 2.84 -20.84 -13.24
CA THR A 123 2.72 -19.38 -13.06
C THR A 123 3.95 -18.67 -13.61
N THR A 124 3.71 -17.69 -14.47
CA THR A 124 4.75 -16.86 -15.09
C THR A 124 5.25 -15.78 -14.12
N PHE A 125 4.37 -15.29 -13.24
CA PHE A 125 4.68 -14.18 -12.35
C PHE A 125 4.71 -14.60 -10.87
N LYS A 126 5.61 -13.96 -10.12
CA LYS A 126 5.83 -14.18 -8.68
C LYS A 126 5.11 -13.15 -7.80
N GLU A 127 4.34 -12.25 -8.39
CA GLU A 127 3.61 -11.24 -7.62
C GLU A 127 2.21 -11.77 -7.22
N LYS A 128 1.79 -11.39 -6.01
CA LYS A 128 0.43 -11.56 -5.51
C LYS A 128 -0.16 -10.20 -5.16
N GLN A 129 -1.36 -9.91 -5.66
CA GLN A 129 -2.06 -8.65 -5.36
C GLN A 129 -2.77 -8.73 -4.01
N TYR A 130 -2.40 -7.83 -3.09
CA TYR A 130 -3.03 -7.70 -1.78
C TYR A 130 -4.09 -6.60 -1.79
N TRP A 131 -3.85 -5.52 -2.55
CA TRP A 131 -4.78 -4.40 -2.62
C TRP A 131 -4.57 -3.64 -3.93
N ILE A 132 -5.63 -3.33 -4.66
CA ILE A 132 -5.55 -2.48 -5.87
C ILE A 132 -6.71 -1.49 -5.84
N ILE A 133 -6.37 -0.22 -5.74
CA ILE A 133 -7.30 0.89 -5.86
C ILE A 133 -6.89 1.72 -7.07
N VAL A 134 -7.86 2.03 -7.92
CA VAL A 134 -7.69 2.84 -9.12
C VAL A 134 -8.55 4.08 -9.04
N ASN A 135 -8.34 5.02 -9.95
CA ASN A 135 -9.11 6.27 -10.03
C ASN A 135 -9.12 7.06 -8.70
N ILE A 136 -8.04 6.98 -7.92
CA ILE A 136 -7.85 7.76 -6.70
C ILE A 136 -7.62 9.22 -7.10
N LYS A 137 -8.48 10.14 -6.67
CA LYS A 137 -8.29 11.58 -6.92
C LYS A 137 -7.38 12.17 -5.83
N GLY A 138 -6.24 12.73 -6.22
CA GLY A 138 -5.18 13.10 -5.28
C GLY A 138 -4.68 11.86 -4.53
N PHE A 139 -4.77 11.86 -3.20
CA PHE A 139 -4.47 10.71 -2.34
C PHE A 139 -5.70 10.17 -1.57
N ASP A 140 -6.92 10.65 -1.89
CA ASP A 140 -8.16 10.22 -1.21
C ASP A 140 -8.58 8.80 -1.66
N PHE A 141 -7.83 7.80 -1.20
CA PHE A 141 -7.96 6.40 -1.63
C PHE A 141 -9.34 5.81 -1.33
N LEU A 142 -10.00 6.28 -0.26
CA LEU A 142 -11.36 5.89 0.12
C LEU A 142 -12.41 6.24 -0.95
N ALA A 143 -12.16 7.29 -1.74
CA ALA A 143 -13.01 7.69 -2.86
C ALA A 143 -12.65 6.98 -4.18
N GLY A 144 -11.60 6.15 -4.16
CA GLY A 144 -11.15 5.38 -5.31
C GLY A 144 -12.05 4.19 -5.63
N GLU A 145 -11.74 3.52 -6.75
CA GLU A 145 -12.38 2.29 -7.16
C GLU A 145 -11.52 1.09 -6.77
N TYR A 146 -12.07 0.19 -5.95
CA TYR A 146 -11.38 -1.00 -5.49
C TYR A 146 -11.55 -2.12 -6.53
N LEU A 147 -10.46 -2.46 -7.22
CA LEU A 147 -10.41 -3.64 -8.11
C LEU A 147 -10.07 -4.90 -7.32
N THR A 148 -9.22 -4.77 -6.32
CA THR A 148 -8.84 -5.86 -5.42
C THR A 148 -8.99 -5.31 -4.02
N GLU A 149 -9.96 -5.84 -3.25
CA GLU A 149 -10.17 -5.48 -1.85
C GLU A 149 -8.91 -5.78 -1.03
N TYR A 150 -8.71 -5.03 0.05
CA TYR A 150 -7.56 -5.21 0.93
C TYR A 150 -7.55 -6.63 1.50
N MET A 151 -6.34 -7.14 1.68
CA MET A 151 -6.04 -8.35 2.42
C MET A 151 -4.74 -8.07 3.15
N GLY A 152 -4.71 -8.32 4.46
CA GLY A 152 -3.50 -8.19 5.25
C GLY A 152 -2.40 -9.18 4.81
N PRO A 153 -1.17 -8.96 5.29
CA PRO A 153 -0.13 -9.97 5.24
C PRO A 153 -0.62 -11.32 5.78
N ASP A 154 -0.34 -12.38 5.03
CA ASP A 154 -0.60 -13.77 5.44
C ASP A 154 0.65 -14.62 5.12
N PRO A 155 1.77 -14.39 5.82
CA PRO A 155 3.00 -15.13 5.60
C PRO A 155 2.85 -16.58 6.10
N PRO A 156 3.14 -17.61 5.29
CA PRO A 156 3.09 -18.98 5.75
C PRO A 156 4.18 -19.28 6.78
N GLU A 157 3.89 -20.21 7.70
CA GLU A 157 4.86 -20.72 8.66
C GLU A 157 6.15 -21.18 7.95
N ASN A 158 7.30 -20.87 8.55
CA ASN A 158 8.64 -21.27 8.07
C ASN A 158 9.06 -20.70 6.69
N LYS A 159 8.38 -19.66 6.18
CA LYS A 159 8.84 -18.94 4.97
C LYS A 159 9.86 -17.84 5.23
N GLY A 160 9.99 -17.40 6.48
CA GLY A 160 10.77 -16.22 6.83
C GLY A 160 10.02 -14.94 6.45
N LEU A 161 10.78 -13.88 6.20
CA LEU A 161 10.25 -12.54 5.92
C LEU A 161 9.85 -12.41 4.44
N LEU A 162 8.59 -12.08 4.20
CA LEU A 162 8.04 -11.75 2.88
C LEU A 162 7.91 -10.23 2.74
N ARG A 163 8.15 -9.72 1.54
CA ARG A 163 8.14 -8.30 1.18
C ARG A 163 6.78 -7.91 0.59
N TYR A 164 6.17 -6.88 1.18
CA TYR A 164 4.91 -6.30 0.76
C TYR A 164 5.16 -4.87 0.29
N VAL A 165 4.94 -4.61 -0.99
CA VAL A 165 5.35 -3.39 -1.66
C VAL A 165 4.13 -2.60 -2.11
N PHE A 166 4.07 -1.34 -1.70
CA PHE A 166 3.12 -0.37 -2.22
C PHE A 166 3.71 0.36 -3.42
N LEU A 167 2.97 0.43 -4.51
CA LEU A 167 3.33 1.15 -5.73
C LEU A 167 2.22 2.12 -6.08
N VAL A 168 2.59 3.38 -6.31
CA VAL A 168 1.66 4.42 -6.77
C VAL A 168 2.03 4.81 -8.20
N TYR A 169 1.05 4.82 -9.08
CA TYR A 169 1.16 5.23 -10.47
C TYR A 169 0.28 6.45 -10.75
N ARG A 170 0.78 7.37 -11.57
CA ARG A 170 -0.06 8.42 -12.15
C ARG A 170 -0.91 7.82 -13.26
N GLN A 171 -2.20 8.13 -13.27
CA GLN A 171 -3.04 7.88 -14.43
C GLN A 171 -3.00 9.10 -15.37
N PRO A 172 -3.08 8.89 -16.69
CA PRO A 172 -3.21 9.99 -17.65
C PRO A 172 -4.53 10.77 -17.45
N ASP A 173 -5.60 10.08 -17.06
CA ASP A 173 -6.92 10.61 -16.71
C ASP A 173 -7.66 9.58 -15.83
N LYS A 174 -8.93 9.80 -15.50
CA LYS A 174 -9.82 8.77 -14.99
C LYS A 174 -10.01 7.69 -16.04
N LEU A 175 -9.74 6.44 -15.68
CA LEU A 175 -9.76 5.30 -16.60
C LEU A 175 -10.93 4.36 -16.29
N LYS A 176 -11.30 3.55 -17.30
CA LYS A 176 -12.20 2.41 -17.12
C LYS A 176 -11.38 1.12 -17.11
N PHE A 177 -11.38 0.44 -15.98
CA PHE A 177 -10.66 -0.80 -15.79
C PHE A 177 -11.55 -1.99 -16.16
N LYS A 178 -10.95 -3.01 -16.78
CA LYS A 178 -11.63 -4.21 -17.30
C LYS A 178 -11.51 -5.42 -16.37
N GLU A 179 -10.72 -5.29 -15.31
CA GLU A 179 -10.49 -6.34 -14.33
C GLU A 179 -11.79 -6.65 -13.57
N LYS A 180 -11.97 -7.93 -13.25
CA LYS A 180 -13.03 -8.32 -12.33
C LYS A 180 -12.64 -7.89 -10.94
N LYS A 181 -13.61 -7.41 -10.17
CA LYS A 181 -13.40 -7.11 -8.75
C LYS A 181 -13.10 -8.40 -7.99
N ILE A 182 -12.02 -8.39 -7.21
CA ILE A 182 -11.57 -9.50 -6.38
C ILE A 182 -11.82 -9.12 -4.92
N SER A 183 -12.64 -9.92 -4.25
CA SER A 183 -12.92 -9.70 -2.82
C SER A 183 -11.81 -10.26 -1.92
N SER A 184 -11.77 -9.84 -0.66
CA SER A 184 -10.79 -10.30 0.35
C SER A 184 -10.81 -11.83 0.53
N ARG A 185 -11.96 -12.46 0.34
CA ARG A 185 -12.17 -13.91 0.51
C ARG A 185 -11.67 -14.79 -0.63
N LYS A 186 -11.19 -14.21 -1.74
CA LYS A 186 -10.88 -14.95 -2.98
C LYS A 186 -9.38 -15.01 -3.29
N ASP A 187 -8.62 -15.66 -2.42
CA ASP A 187 -7.16 -15.73 -2.49
C ASP A 187 -6.61 -16.31 -3.82
N ILE A 188 -7.29 -17.32 -4.38
CA ILE A 188 -6.82 -18.02 -5.59
C ILE A 188 -6.65 -17.11 -6.82
N TYR A 189 -7.40 -16.00 -6.90
CA TYR A 189 -7.34 -15.06 -8.03
C TYR A 189 -6.29 -13.95 -7.82
N ARG A 190 -5.61 -13.94 -6.67
CA ARG A 190 -4.62 -12.91 -6.32
C ARG A 190 -3.21 -13.26 -6.78
N THR A 191 -2.90 -14.54 -6.99
CA THR A 191 -1.57 -15.00 -7.44
C THR A 191 -1.38 -14.86 -8.95
N ASN A 192 -0.12 -14.93 -9.42
CA ASN A 192 0.25 -14.78 -10.83
C ASN A 192 -0.13 -13.40 -11.40
N PHE A 193 -0.03 -12.37 -10.55
CA PHE A 193 -0.23 -10.99 -10.94
C PHE A 193 1.08 -10.40 -11.48
N SER A 194 1.00 -9.33 -12.27
CA SER A 194 2.15 -8.49 -12.57
C SER A 194 1.76 -7.02 -12.59
N SER A 195 2.30 -6.27 -11.63
CA SER A 195 2.11 -4.81 -11.54
C SER A 195 2.63 -4.11 -12.80
N LYS A 196 3.75 -4.57 -13.36
CA LYS A 196 4.28 -4.07 -14.63
C LYS A 196 3.31 -4.30 -15.79
N ALA A 197 2.82 -5.53 -15.97
CA ALA A 197 1.89 -5.82 -17.07
C ALA A 197 0.57 -5.05 -16.93
N PHE A 198 0.09 -4.85 -15.70
CA PHE A 198 -1.06 -4.00 -15.42
C PHE A 198 -0.79 -2.54 -15.79
N ALA A 199 0.35 -1.99 -15.39
CA ALA A 199 0.75 -0.63 -15.72
C ALA A 199 0.89 -0.41 -17.23
N ASP A 200 1.49 -1.37 -17.95
CA ASP A 200 1.63 -1.34 -19.41
C ASP A 200 0.24 -1.35 -20.09
N LYS A 201 -0.69 -2.20 -19.64
CA LYS A 201 -2.04 -2.33 -20.19
C LYS A 201 -2.83 -1.02 -20.16
N TYR A 202 -2.63 -0.20 -19.12
CA TYR A 202 -3.36 1.05 -18.91
C TYR A 202 -2.51 2.31 -19.17
N ASN A 203 -1.32 2.15 -19.73
CA ASN A 203 -0.38 3.24 -20.01
C ASN A 203 -0.11 4.11 -18.78
N LEU A 204 0.09 3.47 -17.62
CA LEU A 204 0.39 4.15 -16.35
C LEU A 204 1.86 4.62 -16.27
N GLY A 205 2.70 4.14 -17.17
CA GLY A 205 4.14 4.39 -17.16
C GLY A 205 4.82 3.72 -15.96
N LYS A 206 5.72 4.47 -15.32
CA LYS A 206 6.51 3.97 -14.19
C LYS A 206 5.89 4.39 -12.86
N PRO A 207 6.08 3.61 -11.78
CA PRO A 207 5.60 4.01 -10.47
C PRO A 207 6.25 5.34 -10.06
N MET A 208 5.43 6.28 -9.59
CA MET A 208 5.88 7.59 -9.12
C MET A 208 6.36 7.54 -7.66
N ALA A 209 5.71 6.70 -6.84
CA ALA A 209 5.98 6.60 -5.42
C ALA A 209 5.93 5.15 -4.93
N ILE A 210 6.65 4.89 -3.84
CA ILE A 210 6.83 3.55 -3.27
C ILE A 210 7.05 3.59 -1.77
N ASN A 211 6.62 2.52 -1.10
CA ASN A 211 7.08 2.12 0.21
C ASN A 211 6.88 0.61 0.34
N PHE A 212 7.47 -0.01 1.35
CA PHE A 212 7.32 -1.43 1.60
C PHE A 212 7.67 -1.75 3.04
N PHE A 213 7.18 -2.90 3.48
CA PHE A 213 7.53 -3.50 4.76
C PHE A 213 7.71 -5.00 4.56
N ARG A 214 8.16 -5.67 5.61
CA ARG A 214 8.31 -7.13 5.63
C ARG A 214 7.47 -7.71 6.75
N ALA A 215 6.90 -8.89 6.52
CA ALA A 215 6.20 -9.63 7.55
C ALA A 215 6.61 -11.11 7.50
N ARG A 216 6.64 -11.74 8.67
CA ARG A 216 6.79 -13.19 8.83
C ARG A 216 5.69 -13.72 9.74
N PHE A 217 5.48 -15.02 9.69
CA PHE A 217 4.58 -15.67 10.63
C PHE A 217 5.15 -15.57 12.05
N GLU A 218 4.38 -15.02 12.99
CA GLU A 218 4.66 -15.01 14.43
C GLU A 218 3.43 -15.56 15.17
N TYR A 219 3.68 -16.35 16.22
CA TYR A 219 2.67 -17.00 17.06
C TYR A 219 2.14 -16.08 18.15
#